data_AF-A0A397TPC0-F1
#
_entry.id   AF-A0A397TPC0-F1
#
_cell.length_a   1.000
_cell.length_b   1.000
_cell.length_c   1.000
_cell.angle_alpha   90.00
_cell.angle_beta   90.00
_cell.angle_gamma   90.00
#
_symmetry.space_group_name_H-M   'P 1'
#
loop_
_entity.id
_entity.type
_entity.pdbx_description
1 polymer ?
#
loop_
_entity_poly.entity_id
_entity_poly.type
_entity_poly.pdbx_seq_one_letter_code
_entity_poly.pdbx_strand_id
1 'polypeptide(L)'
;MSTTCSIDGNGDITGPGVRISVYLQCLLVLVKTLAKGEEIAESTLLGAITSFSLVISAVIDKTLHSVFLIEVSQFVSILMLATLYPSIINYKNYKKNIKKTYFTTLIYYITYLVIISFNIWLWARIEQKLPTEQCGNDVKLYLLPVPLSPTGWLRNFALILNCIALGLALIIVSILLGYGFKHRPDFREKSGSDLEEIEPDSSDCITIVSIVLMGLLIACVEISQKNLPPSFKMNNDRLDLL
;
A
#
# COMPACT_ATOMS: atom_id res chain seq x y z
N MET A 1 -32.30 -8.04 24.03
CA MET A 1 -31.25 -7.30 24.78
C MET A 1 -29.97 -7.42 23.98
N SER A 2 -29.46 -6.36 23.37
CA SER A 2 -28.15 -6.42 22.72
C SER A 2 -27.09 -6.43 23.82
N THR A 3 -26.51 -7.60 24.07
CA THR A 3 -25.29 -7.69 24.87
C THR A 3 -24.21 -6.88 24.18
N THR A 4 -23.82 -5.76 24.78
CA THR A 4 -22.74 -4.91 24.29
C THR A 4 -21.48 -5.76 24.21
N CYS A 5 -21.00 -6.02 23.00
CA CYS A 5 -19.72 -6.67 22.86
C CYS A 5 -18.59 -5.65 23.02
N SER A 6 -17.64 -5.96 23.91
CA SER A 6 -16.39 -5.21 24.06
C SER A 6 -15.23 -6.12 23.69
N ILE A 7 -14.34 -5.62 22.82
CA ILE A 7 -13.08 -6.28 22.46
C ILE A 7 -11.99 -5.56 23.25
N ASP A 8 -11.25 -6.29 24.08
CA ASP A 8 -10.11 -5.73 24.80
C ASP A 8 -8.96 -5.47 23.82
N GLY A 9 -8.41 -4.27 23.85
CA GLY A 9 -7.46 -3.79 22.85
C GLY A 9 -6.16 -3.31 23.48
N ASN A 10 -5.04 -3.61 22.82
CA ASN A 10 -3.75 -3.08 23.22
C ASN A 10 -3.64 -1.60 22.81
N GLY A 11 -3.77 -0.72 23.81
CA GLY A 11 -3.70 0.74 23.63
C GLY A 11 -2.39 1.23 23.01
N ASP A 12 -1.31 0.46 23.08
CA ASP A 12 -0.02 0.86 22.50
C ASP A 12 0.02 0.67 20.98
N ILE A 13 -0.86 -0.16 20.42
CA ILE A 13 -0.90 -0.47 18.97
C ILE A 13 -2.06 0.24 18.28
N THR A 14 -3.25 0.22 18.88
CA THR A 14 -4.48 0.80 18.29
C THR A 14 -5.10 1.89 19.15
N GLY A 15 -4.37 2.38 20.15
CA GLY A 15 -4.84 3.48 20.97
C GLY A 15 -4.96 4.81 20.22
N PRO A 16 -5.66 5.79 20.82
CA PRO A 16 -5.90 7.09 20.20
C PRO A 16 -4.61 7.82 19.82
N GLY A 17 -3.51 7.63 20.57
CA GLY A 17 -2.21 8.22 20.26
C GLY A 17 -1.64 7.75 18.92
N VAL A 18 -1.72 6.45 18.61
CA VAL A 18 -1.25 5.90 17.33
C VAL A 18 -2.09 6.45 16.19
N ARG A 19 -3.42 6.48 16.34
CA ARG A 19 -4.35 7.02 15.33
C ARG A 19 -4.03 8.48 15.01
N ILE A 20 -3.92 9.32 16.04
CA ILE A 20 -3.60 10.75 15.90
C ILE A 20 -2.25 10.92 15.21
N SER A 21 -1.23 10.12 15.59
CA SER A 21 0.09 10.16 14.97
C SER A 21 0.03 9.82 13.48
N VAL A 22 -0.66 8.73 13.10
CA VAL A 22 -0.82 8.34 11.69
C VAL A 22 -1.54 9.43 10.88
N TYR A 23 -2.62 10.00 11.41
CA TYR A 23 -3.35 11.08 10.74
C TYR A 23 -2.51 12.34 10.59
N LEU A 24 -1.75 12.71 11.63
CA LEU A 24 -0.85 13.87 11.59
C LEU A 24 0.28 13.65 10.58
N GLN A 25 0.86 12.45 10.52
CA GLN A 25 1.86 12.10 9.50
C GLN A 25 1.29 12.20 8.09
N CYS A 26 0.09 11.68 7.85
CA CYS A 26 -0.58 11.81 6.56
C CYS A 26 -0.81 13.28 6.18
N LEU A 27 -1.30 14.10 7.12
CA LEU A 27 -1.50 15.53 6.92
C LEU A 27 -0.19 16.26 6.61
N LEU A 28 0.87 15.97 7.36
CA LEU A 28 2.20 16.57 7.13
C LEU A 28 2.76 16.21 5.76
N VAL A 29 2.62 14.96 5.33
CA VAL A 29 3.03 14.52 3.99
C VAL A 29 2.24 15.26 2.92
N LEU A 30 0.92 15.41 3.07
CA LEU A 30 0.09 16.18 2.14
C LEU A 30 0.50 17.65 2.08
N VAL A 31 0.67 18.32 3.22
CA VAL A 31 1.08 19.72 3.30
C VAL A 31 2.46 19.92 2.65
N LYS A 32 3.45 19.08 2.98
CA LYS A 32 4.79 19.16 2.37
C LYS A 32 4.78 18.94 0.87
N THR A 33 3.88 18.07 0.39
CA THR A 33 3.71 17.81 -1.05
C THR A 33 3.12 19.00 -1.77
N LEU A 34 2.08 19.62 -1.21
CA LEU A 34 1.47 20.83 -1.76
C LEU A 34 2.40 22.03 -1.73
N ALA A 35 3.22 22.15 -0.67
CA ALA A 35 4.22 23.20 -0.52
C ALA A 35 5.46 23.01 -1.42
N LYS A 36 5.56 21.90 -2.17
CA LYS A 36 6.74 21.53 -2.99
C LYS A 36 8.06 21.60 -2.21
N GLY A 37 8.03 21.22 -0.93
CA GLY A 37 9.21 21.30 -0.06
C GLY A 37 10.32 20.33 -0.51
N GLU A 38 11.58 20.72 -0.30
CA GLU A 38 12.74 19.87 -0.63
C GLU A 38 12.87 18.65 0.32
N GLU A 39 12.16 18.65 1.45
CA GLU A 39 12.22 17.64 2.52
C GLU A 39 11.26 16.45 2.37
N ILE A 40 10.72 16.23 1.17
CA ILE A 40 9.74 15.16 0.93
C ILE A 40 10.38 13.78 1.17
N ALA A 41 11.65 13.59 0.78
CA ALA A 41 12.35 12.32 0.95
C ALA A 41 12.47 11.90 2.43
N GLU A 42 12.72 12.85 3.33
CA GLU A 42 12.83 12.56 4.77
C GLU A 42 11.48 12.19 5.38
N SER A 43 10.43 12.84 4.89
CA SER A 43 9.05 12.57 5.31
C SER A 43 8.58 11.19 4.82
N THR A 44 8.93 10.82 3.58
CA THR A 44 8.69 9.48 3.03
C THR A 44 9.43 8.41 3.83
N LEU A 45 10.70 8.66 4.17
CA LEU A 45 11.49 7.72 4.98
C LEU A 45 10.87 7.53 6.38
N LEU A 46 10.45 8.62 7.02
CA LEU A 46 9.79 8.56 8.33
C LEU A 46 8.47 7.79 8.28
N GLY A 47 7.66 8.00 7.23
CA GLY A 47 6.42 7.26 7.02
C GLY A 47 6.66 5.76 6.78
N ALA A 48 7.70 5.41 6.03
CA ALA A 48 8.10 4.02 5.82
C ALA A 48 8.55 3.36 7.15
N ILE A 49 9.42 4.02 7.91
CA ILE A 49 9.88 3.49 9.20
C ILE A 49 8.71 3.30 10.16
N THR A 50 7.81 4.30 10.27
CA THR A 50 6.62 4.19 11.12
C THR A 50 5.73 3.03 10.69
N SER A 51 5.47 2.89 9.39
CA SER A 51 4.65 1.78 8.86
C SER A 51 5.28 0.42 9.18
N PHE A 52 6.60 0.31 9.00
CA PHE A 52 7.34 -0.92 9.30
C PHE A 52 7.29 -1.26 10.79
N SER A 53 7.49 -0.27 11.66
CA SER A 53 7.38 -0.44 13.11
C SER A 53 5.98 -0.91 13.54
N LEU A 54 4.91 -0.34 12.96
CA LEU A 54 3.54 -0.76 13.25
C LEU A 54 3.27 -2.20 12.83
N VAL A 55 3.74 -2.62 11.65
CA VAL A 55 3.61 -4.02 11.20
C VAL A 55 4.36 -4.97 12.14
N ILE A 56 5.60 -4.63 12.52
CA ILE A 56 6.37 -5.47 13.44
C ILE A 56 5.67 -5.59 14.79
N SER A 57 5.22 -4.49 15.38
CA SER A 57 4.51 -4.50 16.66
C SER A 57 3.25 -5.36 16.59
N ALA A 58 2.47 -5.24 15.50
CA ALA A 58 1.27 -6.02 15.27
C ALA A 58 1.53 -7.52 15.06
N VAL A 59 2.65 -7.88 14.45
CA VAL A 59 3.03 -9.30 14.23
C VAL A 59 3.60 -9.94 15.50
N ILE A 60 4.31 -9.17 16.33
CA ILE A 60 4.89 -9.66 17.59
C ILE A 60 3.78 -9.89 18.63
N ASP A 61 2.76 -9.02 18.68
CA ASP A 61 1.65 -9.17 19.60
C ASP A 61 0.69 -10.29 19.14
N LYS A 62 0.92 -11.50 19.66
CA LYS A 62 0.10 -12.69 19.38
C LYS A 62 -1.31 -12.62 19.98
N THR A 63 -1.54 -11.72 20.92
CA THR A 63 -2.84 -11.55 21.60
C THR A 63 -3.74 -10.54 20.90
N LEU A 64 -3.21 -9.85 19.87
CA LEU A 64 -3.93 -8.83 19.15
C LEU A 64 -5.09 -9.43 18.34
N HIS A 65 -6.29 -8.95 18.62
CA HIS A 65 -7.52 -9.33 17.92
C HIS A 65 -7.43 -9.01 16.42
N SER A 66 -8.05 -9.82 15.56
CA SER A 66 -7.93 -9.69 14.10
C SER A 66 -8.52 -8.37 13.57
N VAL A 67 -9.45 -7.77 14.30
CA VAL A 67 -9.99 -6.41 14.02
C VAL A 67 -8.90 -5.35 14.07
N PHE A 68 -8.06 -5.39 15.11
CA PHE A 68 -6.95 -4.44 15.24
C PHE A 68 -5.87 -4.69 14.20
N LEU A 69 -5.68 -5.94 13.76
CA LEU A 69 -4.80 -6.22 12.62
C LEU A 69 -5.31 -5.61 11.31
N ILE A 70 -6.62 -5.65 11.06
CA ILE A 70 -7.23 -4.95 9.92
C ILE A 70 -7.03 -3.44 10.04
N GLU A 71 -7.20 -2.88 11.24
CA GLU A 71 -7.00 -1.46 11.50
C GLU A 71 -5.54 -1.03 11.21
N VAL A 72 -4.57 -1.80 11.71
CA VAL A 72 -3.14 -1.58 11.41
C VAL A 72 -2.88 -1.67 9.91
N SER A 73 -3.43 -2.68 9.23
CA SER A 73 -3.36 -2.82 7.76
C SER A 73 -3.85 -1.57 7.02
N GLN A 74 -4.97 -0.98 7.47
CA GLN A 74 -5.50 0.25 6.89
C GLN A 74 -4.57 1.45 7.15
N PHE A 75 -4.05 1.60 8.36
CA PHE A 75 -3.13 2.70 8.69
C PHE A 75 -1.86 2.65 7.84
N VAL A 76 -1.22 1.48 7.75
CA VAL A 76 0.01 1.35 6.95
C VAL A 76 -0.27 1.52 5.47
N SER A 77 -1.41 1.04 4.96
CA SER A 77 -1.80 1.25 3.56
C SER A 77 -2.04 2.72 3.23
N ILE A 78 -2.70 3.49 4.11
CA ILE A 78 -2.92 4.93 3.92
C ILE A 78 -1.60 5.69 3.99
N LEU A 79 -0.74 5.37 4.96
CA LEU A 79 0.55 6.03 5.14
C LEU A 79 1.45 5.80 3.92
N MET A 80 1.50 4.56 3.40
CA MET A 80 2.24 4.25 2.18
C MET A 80 1.68 4.98 0.95
N LEU A 81 0.36 5.02 0.79
CA LEU A 81 -0.28 5.75 -0.31
C LEU A 81 0.05 7.25 -0.27
N ALA A 82 -0.01 7.86 0.92
CA ALA A 82 0.33 9.26 1.13
C ALA A 82 1.78 9.56 0.72
N THR A 83 2.71 8.64 0.97
CA THR A 83 4.13 8.79 0.65
C THR A 83 4.51 8.42 -0.80
N LEU A 84 3.65 7.70 -1.53
CA LEU A 84 3.90 7.33 -2.93
C LEU A 84 3.68 8.51 -3.88
N TYR A 85 2.57 9.23 -3.68
CA TYR A 85 2.15 10.36 -4.53
C TYR A 85 3.22 11.45 -4.73
N PRO A 86 3.94 11.92 -3.69
CA PRO A 86 4.93 12.98 -3.80
C PRO A 86 6.16 12.53 -4.58
N SER A 87 6.48 11.24 -4.51
CA SER A 87 7.64 10.63 -5.19
C SER A 87 7.43 10.57 -6.71
N ILE A 88 6.19 10.39 -7.16
CA ILE A 88 5.84 10.42 -8.59
C ILE A 88 5.88 11.85 -9.12
N ILE A 89 5.35 12.81 -8.38
CA ILE A 89 5.21 14.21 -8.84
C ILE A 89 6.55 14.95 -8.88
N ASN A 90 7.43 14.71 -7.91
CA ASN A 90 8.69 15.44 -7.81
C ASN A 90 9.86 14.79 -8.57
N TYR A 91 9.58 13.94 -9.56
CA TYR A 91 10.59 13.26 -10.39
C TYR A 91 11.73 14.21 -10.85
N LYS A 92 11.39 15.45 -11.23
CA LYS A 92 12.36 16.46 -11.72
C LYS A 92 13.37 16.93 -10.67
N ASN A 93 12.99 16.99 -9.38
CA ASN A 93 13.87 17.44 -8.31
C ASN A 93 14.88 16.36 -7.87
N TYR A 94 14.67 15.10 -8.27
CA TYR A 94 15.55 13.99 -7.91
C TYR A 94 16.94 14.04 -8.56
N LYS A 95 17.12 14.82 -9.64
CA LYS A 95 18.41 14.94 -10.35
C LYS A 95 19.52 15.55 -9.47
N LYS A 96 19.16 16.31 -8.42
CA LYS A 96 20.13 17.03 -7.56
C LYS A 96 20.81 16.14 -6.50
N ASN A 97 20.23 15.00 -6.12
CA ASN A 97 20.76 14.12 -5.05
C ASN A 97 20.42 12.65 -5.28
N ILE A 98 20.93 12.09 -6.39
CA ILE A 98 20.62 10.73 -6.87
C ILE A 98 20.94 9.64 -5.83
N LYS A 99 22.06 9.73 -5.09
CA LYS A 99 22.45 8.71 -4.10
C LYS A 99 21.49 8.64 -2.91
N LYS A 100 21.21 9.78 -2.26
CA LYS A 100 20.28 9.86 -1.10
C LYS A 100 18.90 9.39 -1.51
N THR A 101 18.43 9.87 -2.65
CA THR A 101 17.18 9.47 -3.30
C THR A 101 17.10 7.96 -3.50
N TYR A 102 18.10 7.38 -4.17
CA TYR A 102 18.11 5.97 -4.49
C TYR A 102 17.99 5.11 -3.23
N PHE A 103 18.76 5.46 -2.20
CA PHE A 103 18.72 4.75 -0.92
C PHE A 103 17.37 4.87 -0.22
N THR A 104 16.80 6.08 -0.13
CA THR A 104 15.47 6.30 0.43
C THR A 104 14.40 5.53 -0.32
N THR A 105 14.43 5.57 -1.66
CA THR A 105 13.50 4.83 -2.52
C THR A 105 13.65 3.33 -2.32
N LEU A 106 14.87 2.80 -2.22
CA LEU A 106 15.11 1.38 -1.99
C LEU A 106 14.54 0.93 -0.63
N ILE A 107 14.79 1.68 0.45
CA ILE A 107 14.22 1.38 1.77
C ILE A 107 12.69 1.40 1.70
N TYR A 108 12.12 2.42 1.07
CA TYR A 108 10.69 2.57 0.91
C TYR A 108 10.06 1.33 0.25
N TYR A 109 10.64 0.85 -0.87
CA TYR A 109 10.12 -0.34 -1.55
C TYR A 109 10.32 -1.63 -0.75
N ILE A 110 11.42 -1.77 -0.01
CA ILE A 110 11.61 -2.91 0.90
C ILE A 110 10.52 -2.93 1.97
N THR A 111 10.26 -1.78 2.60
CA THR A 111 9.16 -1.61 3.55
C THR A 111 7.80 -1.93 2.90
N TYR A 112 7.58 -1.46 1.67
CA TYR A 112 6.35 -1.73 0.93
C TYR A 112 6.13 -3.23 0.68
N LEU A 113 7.19 -3.98 0.31
CA LEU A 113 7.12 -5.42 0.14
C LEU A 113 6.74 -6.13 1.45
N VAL A 114 7.27 -5.70 2.58
CA VAL A 114 6.91 -6.24 3.91
C VAL A 114 5.44 -5.98 4.21
N ILE A 115 4.96 -4.77 3.98
CA ILE A 115 3.56 -4.38 4.21
C ILE A 115 2.60 -5.16 3.31
N ILE A 116 2.90 -5.29 2.01
CA ILE A 116 2.07 -6.09 1.10
C ILE A 116 2.04 -7.55 1.55
N SER A 117 3.18 -8.12 1.93
CA SER A 117 3.26 -9.49 2.42
C SER A 117 2.43 -9.69 3.69
N PHE A 118 2.48 -8.73 4.62
CA PHE A 118 1.64 -8.69 5.81
C PHE A 118 0.16 -8.63 5.45
N ASN A 119 -0.24 -7.76 4.51
CA ASN A 119 -1.62 -7.65 4.06
C ASN A 119 -2.12 -8.95 3.42
N ILE A 120 -1.34 -9.58 2.54
CA ILE A 120 -1.70 -10.88 1.94
C ILE A 120 -1.91 -11.92 3.03
N TRP A 121 -0.97 -12.03 3.99
CA TRP A 121 -1.07 -12.95 5.11
C TRP A 121 -2.33 -12.70 5.95
N LEU A 122 -2.61 -11.43 6.28
CA LEU A 122 -3.77 -11.03 7.07
C LEU A 122 -5.08 -11.40 6.36
N TRP A 123 -5.24 -10.96 5.11
CA TRP A 123 -6.46 -11.21 4.34
C TRP A 123 -6.64 -12.70 4.00
N ALA A 124 -5.56 -13.47 3.89
CA ALA A 124 -5.66 -14.92 3.74
C ALA A 124 -6.23 -15.58 5.00
N ARG A 125 -5.81 -15.12 6.19
CA ARG A 125 -6.19 -15.69 7.50
C ARG A 125 -7.51 -15.16 8.05
N ILE A 126 -7.98 -13.99 7.62
CA ILE A 126 -9.11 -13.30 8.25
C ILE A 126 -10.40 -14.13 8.26
N GLU A 127 -10.67 -14.89 7.19
CA GLU A 127 -11.84 -15.77 7.10
C GLU A 127 -11.85 -16.86 8.16
N GLN A 128 -10.67 -17.38 8.51
CA GLN A 128 -10.54 -18.46 9.49
C GLN A 128 -10.53 -17.93 10.91
N LYS A 129 -9.82 -16.82 11.16
CA LYS A 129 -9.66 -16.28 12.51
C LYS A 129 -10.89 -15.52 12.99
N LEU A 130 -11.43 -14.63 12.16
CA LEU A 130 -12.44 -13.66 12.62
C LEU A 130 -13.70 -14.35 13.19
N PRO A 131 -14.30 -15.39 12.57
CA PRO A 131 -15.48 -16.04 13.14
C PRO A 131 -15.22 -16.79 14.45
N THR A 132 -13.96 -17.12 14.75
CA THR A 132 -13.56 -17.81 15.99
C THR A 132 -13.30 -16.86 17.15
N GLU A 133 -13.12 -15.57 16.85
CA GLU A 133 -12.84 -14.54 17.85
C GLU A 133 -14.12 -13.93 18.41
N GLN A 134 -14.03 -13.38 19.62
CA GLN A 134 -15.18 -12.77 20.30
C GLN A 134 -15.71 -11.60 19.47
N CYS A 135 -16.96 -11.73 19.00
CA CYS A 135 -17.68 -10.72 18.21
C CYS A 135 -17.15 -10.46 16.82
N GLY A 136 -16.35 -11.37 16.27
CA GLY A 136 -15.88 -11.25 14.90
C GLY A 136 -17.01 -11.22 13.85
N ASN A 137 -18.18 -11.80 14.15
CA ASN A 137 -19.34 -11.76 13.25
C ASN A 137 -20.02 -10.39 13.18
N ASP A 138 -19.84 -9.54 14.19
CA ASP A 138 -20.43 -8.20 14.25
C ASP A 138 -19.52 -7.13 13.63
N VAL A 139 -18.29 -7.51 13.26
CA VAL A 139 -17.30 -6.60 12.67
C VAL A 139 -17.73 -6.21 11.26
N LYS A 140 -17.89 -4.90 11.06
CA LYS A 140 -18.22 -4.31 9.77
C LYS A 140 -17.15 -3.28 9.40
N LEU A 141 -16.64 -3.39 8.19
CA LEU A 141 -15.78 -2.35 7.60
C LEU A 141 -16.68 -1.37 6.87
N TYR A 142 -16.45 -0.07 7.09
CA TYR A 142 -17.23 0.97 6.41
C TYR A 142 -16.41 1.56 5.28
N LEU A 143 -16.83 1.29 4.05
CA LEU A 143 -16.37 2.02 2.88
C LEU A 143 -17.45 3.02 2.52
N LEU A 144 -17.22 4.30 2.87
CA LEU A 144 -18.27 5.34 2.83
C LEU A 144 -19.47 4.91 3.74
N PRO A 145 -20.76 5.17 3.44
CA PRO A 145 -21.84 4.73 4.34
C PRO A 145 -22.18 3.24 4.20
N VAL A 146 -21.45 2.47 3.39
CA VAL A 146 -21.79 1.08 3.09
C VAL A 146 -21.05 0.13 4.05
N PRO A 147 -21.77 -0.64 4.90
CA PRO A 147 -21.16 -1.67 5.72
C PRO A 147 -20.78 -2.88 4.86
N LEU A 148 -19.53 -3.29 4.95
CA LEU A 148 -18.98 -4.43 4.23
C LEU A 148 -18.44 -5.47 5.21
N SER A 149 -18.74 -6.75 4.94
CA SER A 149 -18.19 -7.86 5.71
C SER A 149 -16.74 -8.14 5.28
N PRO A 150 -15.78 -8.19 6.22
CA PRO A 150 -14.36 -8.43 5.90
C PRO A 150 -14.08 -9.84 5.38
N THR A 151 -15.00 -10.80 5.57
CA THR A 151 -14.86 -12.19 5.12
C THR A 151 -15.47 -12.48 3.75
N GLY A 152 -16.21 -11.53 3.16
CA GLY A 152 -16.90 -11.71 1.88
C GLY A 152 -16.05 -11.38 0.65
N TRP A 153 -16.69 -10.87 -0.40
CA TRP A 153 -16.03 -10.49 -1.67
C TRP A 153 -14.88 -9.48 -1.48
N LEU A 154 -14.98 -8.62 -0.47
CA LEU A 154 -13.97 -7.61 -0.14
C LEU A 154 -12.61 -8.25 0.15
N ARG A 155 -12.59 -9.41 0.80
CA ARG A 155 -11.36 -10.18 1.07
C ARG A 155 -10.69 -10.61 -0.23
N ASN A 156 -11.46 -11.22 -1.13
CA ASN A 156 -10.94 -11.71 -2.41
C ASN A 156 -10.39 -10.53 -3.24
N PHE A 157 -11.12 -9.42 -3.25
CA PHE A 157 -10.68 -8.19 -3.89
C PHE A 157 -9.36 -7.67 -3.29
N ALA A 158 -9.27 -7.58 -1.96
CA ALA A 158 -8.06 -7.15 -1.27
C ALA A 158 -6.87 -8.08 -1.54
N LEU A 159 -7.08 -9.40 -1.55
CA LEU A 159 -6.03 -10.38 -1.87
C LEU A 159 -5.52 -10.21 -3.30
N ILE A 160 -6.42 -10.15 -4.29
CA ILE A 160 -6.05 -9.96 -5.70
C ILE A 160 -5.25 -8.66 -5.86
N LEU A 161 -5.73 -7.56 -5.28
CA LEU A 161 -5.08 -6.26 -5.38
C LEU A 161 -3.67 -6.29 -4.75
N ASN A 162 -3.50 -6.90 -3.58
CA ASN A 162 -2.19 -7.02 -2.94
C ASN A 162 -1.24 -7.95 -3.72
N CYS A 163 -1.74 -9.04 -4.33
CA CYS A 163 -0.93 -9.91 -5.18
C CYS A 163 -0.42 -9.18 -6.44
N ILE A 164 -1.28 -8.38 -7.09
CA ILE A 164 -0.86 -7.54 -8.22
C ILE A 164 0.19 -6.53 -7.75
N ALA A 165 -0.08 -5.83 -6.64
CA ALA A 165 0.85 -4.85 -6.07
C ALA A 165 2.22 -5.47 -5.74
N LEU A 166 2.24 -6.71 -5.22
CA LEU A 166 3.47 -7.45 -4.93
C LEU A 166 4.29 -7.68 -6.20
N GLY A 167 3.65 -8.18 -7.28
CA GLY A 167 4.33 -8.42 -8.55
C GLY A 167 4.98 -7.15 -9.11
N LEU A 168 4.28 -6.03 -9.05
CA LEU A 168 4.81 -4.73 -9.50
C LEU A 168 5.97 -4.24 -8.64
N ALA A 169 5.81 -4.32 -7.32
CA ALA A 169 6.85 -3.90 -6.39
C ALA A 169 8.14 -4.72 -6.61
N LEU A 170 8.03 -6.01 -6.89
CA LEU A 170 9.18 -6.86 -7.21
C LEU A 170 9.85 -6.46 -8.54
N ILE A 171 9.08 -6.12 -9.58
CA ILE A 171 9.62 -5.62 -10.85
C ILE A 171 10.37 -4.31 -10.62
N ILE A 172 9.78 -3.36 -9.90
CA ILE A 172 10.39 -2.06 -9.61
C ILE A 172 11.67 -2.23 -8.79
N VAL A 173 11.66 -3.06 -7.76
CA VAL A 173 12.86 -3.35 -6.95
C VAL A 173 13.95 -3.98 -7.80
N SER A 174 13.62 -4.92 -8.68
CA SER A 174 14.57 -5.56 -9.60
C SER A 174 15.22 -4.54 -10.54
N ILE A 175 14.41 -3.62 -11.08
CA ILE A 175 14.90 -2.50 -11.91
C ILE A 175 15.84 -1.62 -11.09
N LEU A 176 15.42 -1.18 -9.90
CA LEU A 176 16.24 -0.33 -9.02
C LEU A 176 17.57 -0.98 -8.67
N LEU A 177 17.57 -2.26 -8.27
CA LEU A 177 18.80 -3.01 -7.98
C LEU A 177 19.70 -3.09 -9.22
N GLY A 178 19.15 -3.39 -10.39
CA GLY A 178 19.88 -3.43 -11.66
C GLY A 178 20.54 -2.08 -12.00
N TYR A 179 19.79 -0.98 -11.84
CA TYR A 179 20.33 0.38 -11.98
C TYR A 179 21.45 0.66 -10.97
N GLY A 180 21.27 0.27 -9.70
CA GLY A 180 22.28 0.44 -8.66
C GLY A 180 23.57 -0.34 -8.92
N PHE A 181 23.49 -1.54 -9.49
CA PHE A 181 24.66 -2.30 -9.91
C PHE A 181 25.37 -1.67 -11.12
N LYS A 182 24.62 -1.23 -12.13
CA LYS A 182 25.18 -0.58 -13.33
C LYS A 182 25.84 0.76 -13.03
N HIS A 183 25.25 1.54 -12.11
CA HIS A 183 25.78 2.84 -11.68
C HIS A 183 26.58 2.77 -10.38
N ARG A 184 27.07 1.59 -9.94
CA ARG A 184 28.12 1.59 -8.93
C ARG A 184 29.24 2.46 -9.47
N PRO A 185 29.54 3.61 -8.84
CA PRO A 185 30.71 4.38 -9.19
C PRO A 185 31.85 3.54 -8.67
N ASP A 186 32.34 2.63 -9.50
CA ASP A 186 33.69 2.16 -9.31
C ASP A 186 34.55 3.42 -9.23
N PHE A 187 35.53 3.37 -8.34
CA PHE A 187 36.46 4.43 -8.01
C PHE A 187 37.39 4.74 -9.20
N ARG A 188 36.86 4.89 -10.42
CA ARG A 188 37.57 5.46 -11.57
C ARG A 188 37.62 6.97 -11.41
N GLU A 189 38.54 7.33 -10.52
CA GLU A 189 39.37 8.50 -10.61
C GLU A 189 39.59 8.90 -12.08
N LYS A 190 39.19 10.13 -12.41
CA LYS A 190 39.59 10.92 -13.60
C LYS A 190 39.66 10.14 -14.92
N SER A 191 38.58 10.16 -15.67
CA SER A 191 38.73 10.27 -17.12
C SER A 191 37.72 11.28 -17.62
N GLY A 192 38.20 12.50 -17.82
CA GLY A 192 37.46 13.49 -18.59
C GLY A 192 37.39 13.03 -20.03
N SER A 193 36.17 12.96 -20.55
CA SER A 193 35.83 13.22 -21.95
C SER A 193 34.33 13.01 -22.10
N ASP A 194 33.65 14.12 -22.40
CA ASP A 194 32.42 14.25 -23.18
C ASP A 194 31.62 12.95 -23.35
N LEU A 195 30.78 12.62 -22.37
CA LEU A 195 29.77 11.59 -22.52
C LEU A 195 28.50 12.23 -23.08
N GLU A 196 28.25 11.89 -24.34
CA GLU A 196 26.99 12.06 -25.05
C GLU A 196 25.83 11.53 -24.19
N GLU A 197 24.84 12.40 -23.96
CA GLU A 197 23.67 12.18 -23.12
C GLU A 197 22.75 11.17 -23.82
N ILE A 198 22.98 9.88 -23.63
CA ILE A 198 22.01 8.86 -24.02
C ILE A 198 20.87 8.97 -23.00
N GLU A 199 19.82 9.72 -23.35
CA GLU A 199 18.51 9.62 -22.70
C GLU A 199 17.99 8.19 -22.91
N PRO A 200 17.94 7.33 -21.88
CA PRO A 200 17.12 6.14 -22.01
C PRO A 200 15.67 6.63 -22.07
N ASP A 201 14.94 6.19 -23.08
CA ASP A 201 13.49 6.42 -23.26
C ASP A 201 12.70 5.65 -22.18
N SER A 202 12.94 6.05 -20.93
CA SER A 202 12.34 5.54 -19.69
C SER A 202 10.84 5.83 -19.64
N SER A 203 10.34 6.68 -20.54
CA SER A 203 8.93 7.01 -20.71
C SER A 203 8.14 5.81 -21.20
N ASP A 204 8.70 5.03 -22.13
CA ASP A 204 8.02 3.89 -22.74
C ASP A 204 7.83 2.73 -21.78
N CYS A 205 8.84 2.41 -20.95
CA CYS A 205 8.71 1.37 -19.93
C CYS A 205 7.66 1.71 -18.87
N ILE A 206 7.60 2.96 -18.41
CA ILE A 206 6.62 3.38 -17.40
C ILE A 206 5.21 3.37 -18.00
N THR A 207 5.06 3.77 -19.26
CA THR A 207 3.78 3.76 -19.98
C THR A 207 3.29 2.34 -20.24
N ILE A 208 4.17 1.43 -20.66
CA ILE A 208 3.84 0.01 -20.87
C ILE A 208 3.44 -0.66 -19.55
N VAL A 209 4.17 -0.41 -18.46
CA VAL A 209 3.82 -0.95 -17.13
C VAL A 209 2.47 -0.40 -16.66
N SER A 210 2.18 0.88 -16.90
CA SER A 210 0.90 1.51 -16.55
C SER A 210 -0.28 0.96 -17.36
N ILE A 211 -0.08 0.70 -18.66
CA ILE A 211 -1.09 0.10 -19.56
C ILE A 211 -1.36 -1.36 -19.17
N VAL A 212 -0.31 -2.13 -18.86
CA VAL A 212 -0.44 -3.51 -18.36
C VAL A 212 -1.17 -3.52 -17.01
N LEU A 213 -0.94 -2.51 -16.15
CA LEU A 213 -1.66 -2.33 -14.89
C LEU A 213 -3.15 -2.11 -15.09
N MET A 214 -3.50 -1.17 -15.97
CA MET A 214 -4.88 -0.86 -16.31
C MET A 214 -5.57 -2.09 -16.90
N GLY A 215 -4.90 -2.82 -17.80
CA GLY A 215 -5.41 -4.07 -18.38
C GLY A 215 -5.67 -5.15 -17.34
N LEU A 216 -4.75 -5.35 -16.39
CA LEU A 216 -4.91 -6.30 -15.28
C LEU A 216 -6.04 -5.89 -14.33
N LEU A 217 -6.16 -4.60 -14.01
CA LEU A 217 -7.25 -4.07 -13.18
C LEU A 217 -8.62 -4.28 -13.85
N ILE A 218 -8.73 -3.99 -15.14
CA ILE A 218 -9.97 -4.22 -15.92
C ILE A 218 -10.31 -5.71 -15.97
N ALA A 219 -9.33 -6.58 -16.25
CA ALA A 219 -9.53 -8.03 -16.28
C ALA A 219 -9.96 -8.58 -14.91
N CYS A 220 -9.37 -8.10 -13.82
CA CYS A 220 -9.74 -8.51 -12.47
C CYS A 220 -11.14 -8.03 -12.05
N VAL A 221 -11.57 -6.84 -12.48
CA VAL A 221 -12.94 -6.36 -12.29
C VAL A 221 -13.91 -7.24 -13.07
N GLU A 222 -13.61 -7.55 -14.33
CA GLU A 222 -14.50 -8.35 -15.19
C GLU A 222 -14.62 -9.81 -14.72
N ILE A 223 -13.51 -10.41 -14.26
CA ILE A 223 -13.51 -11.75 -13.66
C ILE A 223 -14.26 -11.76 -12.32
N SER A 224 -14.13 -10.71 -11.50
CA SER A 224 -14.90 -10.57 -10.26
C SER A 224 -16.39 -10.45 -10.54
N GLN A 225 -16.79 -9.72 -11.59
CA GLN A 225 -18.19 -9.59 -12.00
C GLN A 225 -18.78 -10.92 -12.51
N LYS A 226 -18.00 -11.72 -13.23
CA LYS A 226 -18.45 -13.03 -13.74
C LYS A 226 -18.62 -14.10 -12.66
N ASN A 227 -17.92 -13.97 -11.54
CA ASN A 227 -17.93 -14.94 -10.44
C ASN A 227 -18.82 -14.56 -9.24
N LEU A 228 -19.61 -13.49 -9.33
CA LEU A 228 -20.60 -13.19 -8.29
C LEU A 228 -21.70 -14.27 -8.27
N PRO A 229 -22.09 -14.76 -7.07
CA PRO A 229 -23.21 -15.68 -6.93
C PRO A 229 -24.49 -15.06 -7.50
N PRO A 230 -25.40 -15.85 -8.10
CA PRO A 230 -26.58 -15.34 -8.81
C PRO A 230 -27.53 -14.51 -7.94
N SER A 231 -27.43 -14.58 -6.60
CA SER A 231 -28.16 -13.73 -5.66
C SER A 231 -27.75 -12.26 -5.66
N PHE A 232 -26.65 -11.90 -6.33
CA PHE A 232 -26.10 -10.55 -6.39
C PHE A 232 -26.03 -9.95 -7.80
N LYS A 233 -26.47 -10.67 -8.84
CA LYS A 233 -26.75 -10.03 -10.14
C LYS A 233 -27.92 -9.09 -9.93
N MET A 234 -27.68 -7.78 -10.00
CA MET A 234 -28.76 -6.80 -10.09
C MET A 234 -29.67 -7.23 -11.25
N ASN A 235 -30.92 -7.61 -10.93
CA ASN A 235 -31.96 -7.81 -11.92
C ASN A 235 -32.17 -6.45 -12.63
N ASN A 236 -31.51 -6.26 -13.76
CA ASN A 236 -31.73 -5.11 -14.64
C ASN A 236 -33.12 -5.15 -15.30
N ASP A 237 -33.88 -6.23 -15.13
CA ASP A 237 -35.24 -6.40 -15.64
C ASP A 237 -36.28 -5.47 -14.99
N ARG A 238 -35.86 -4.54 -14.11
CA ARG A 238 -36.75 -3.55 -13.46
C ARG A 238 -36.59 -2.11 -13.95
N LEU A 239 -35.80 -1.86 -15.01
CA LEU A 239 -35.69 -0.53 -15.62
C LEU A 239 -36.54 -0.29 -16.86
N ASP A 240 -37.28 -1.30 -17.37
CA ASP A 240 -38.14 -1.17 -18.56
C ASP A 240 -39.61 -0.86 -18.24
N LEU A 241 -39.93 -0.40 -17.01
CA LEU A 241 -41.30 -0.11 -16.57
C LEU A 241 -41.51 1.29 -15.98
N LEU A 242 -40.62 2.25 -16.31
CA LEU A 242 -40.85 3.68 -16.08
C LEU A 242 -40.54 4.50 -17.33
#